data_AF-A0A7L0XUH7-F1
#
_entry.id   AF-A0A7L0XUH7-F1
#
_cell.length_a   1.000
_cell.length_b   1.000
_cell.length_c   1.000
_cell.angle_alpha   90.00
_cell.angle_beta   90.00
_cell.angle_gamma   90.00
#
_symmetry.space_group_name_H-M   'P 1'
#
loop_
_entity.id
_entity.type
_entity.pdbx_description
1 polymer ?
#
loop_
_entity_poly.entity_id
_entity_poly.type
_entity_poly.pdbx_seq_one_letter_code
_entity_poly.pdbx_strand_id
1 'polypeptide(L)'
;PSKSAYPPYQVSRAVPPPAAPGPPPGLPKRLKKSKQSPAVPRDLGRWKPADDLLLINAVLQTNDLTSVHLGVKFSCRFTLREIQERWYALLYDPVICKLACQAMRSLHPEAVAAVQSKVLFSKAEEQLLTRVPSTPQPSLETFQDLLLRHPEVFYPSRTPKALQLHWQLLRQYHLLQDQT
;
A
#
# COMPACT_ATOMS: atom_id res chain seq x y z
N PRO A 1 77.47 73.98 43.03
CA PRO A 1 78.36 73.11 42.22
C PRO A 1 77.65 71.78 41.90
N SER A 2 77.05 71.72 40.71
CA SER A 2 76.35 70.57 40.14
C SER A 2 77.21 69.91 39.07
N LYS A 3 77.28 68.57 39.09
CA LYS A 3 77.61 67.62 38.01
C LYS A 3 76.93 66.31 38.46
N SER A 4 76.26 65.47 37.67
CA SER A 4 75.97 65.36 36.24
C SER A 4 74.84 64.29 36.19
N ALA A 5 73.66 64.60 35.67
CA ALA A 5 73.17 64.25 34.33
C ALA A 5 72.80 62.76 34.13
N TYR A 6 71.49 62.51 33.92
CA TYR A 6 70.94 61.82 32.75
C TYR A 6 69.50 62.34 32.49
N PRO A 7 69.12 62.65 31.23
CA PRO A 7 67.82 63.22 30.89
C PRO A 7 66.75 62.14 30.59
N PRO A 8 65.45 62.46 30.71
CA PRO A 8 64.35 61.60 30.26
C PRO A 8 64.05 61.86 28.78
N TYR A 9 63.95 60.80 27.97
CA TYR A 9 63.46 60.92 26.59
C TYR A 9 61.93 60.82 26.52
N GLN A 10 61.34 61.77 25.79
CA GLN A 10 59.92 61.90 25.52
C GLN A 10 59.40 60.99 24.40
N VAL A 11 58.08 60.79 24.49
CA VAL A 11 57.07 60.26 23.57
C VAL A 11 57.36 60.37 22.06
N SER A 12 57.04 59.32 21.31
CA SER A 12 56.60 59.44 19.91
C SER A 12 55.55 58.37 19.54
N ARG A 13 54.61 58.78 18.68
CA ARG A 13 53.33 58.14 18.33
C ARG A 13 53.39 57.50 16.93
N ALA A 14 52.51 56.52 16.69
CA ALA A 14 52.14 55.82 15.42
C ALA A 14 53.09 54.68 14.98
N VAL A 15 52.63 53.49 14.57
CA VAL A 15 51.80 53.09 13.39
C VAL A 15 51.19 51.67 13.65
N PRO A 16 50.01 51.29 13.12
CA PRO A 16 49.42 49.96 13.35
C PRO A 16 50.09 48.83 12.53
N PRO A 17 50.08 47.58 13.02
CA PRO A 17 50.74 46.44 12.37
C PRO A 17 49.95 45.88 11.15
N PRO A 18 50.65 45.19 10.22
CA PRO A 18 50.07 44.68 8.98
C PRO A 18 49.12 43.49 9.19
N ALA A 19 48.13 43.38 8.31
CA ALA A 19 47.08 42.36 8.32
C ALA A 19 47.63 40.92 8.19
N ALA A 20 47.10 40.02 8.99
CA ALA A 20 47.39 38.59 8.95
C ALA A 20 46.82 37.92 7.69
N PRO A 21 47.47 36.86 7.15
CA PRO A 21 47.00 36.15 5.97
C PRO A 21 45.73 35.33 6.27
N GLY A 22 44.80 35.32 5.30
CA GLY A 22 43.52 34.62 5.39
C GLY A 22 43.63 33.09 5.41
N PRO A 23 42.54 32.37 5.72
CA PRO A 23 42.53 30.92 5.90
C PRO A 23 42.72 30.15 4.57
N PRO A 24 43.26 28.92 4.61
CA PRO A 24 43.55 28.13 3.42
C PRO A 24 42.27 27.57 2.75
N PRO A 25 42.33 27.27 1.43
CA PRO A 25 41.19 26.73 0.68
C PRO A 25 40.84 25.29 1.10
N GLY A 26 39.54 24.98 1.02
CA GLY A 26 38.89 23.86 1.67
C GLY A 26 39.36 22.46 1.26
N LEU A 27 39.49 21.60 2.28
CA LEU A 27 39.53 20.15 2.14
C LEU A 27 38.15 19.62 1.71
N PRO A 28 38.06 18.59 0.85
CA PRO A 28 36.78 18.00 0.49
C PRO A 28 36.13 17.38 1.72
N LYS A 29 34.88 17.77 2.00
CA LYS A 29 34.06 17.20 3.07
C LYS A 29 33.92 15.69 2.85
N ARG A 30 34.60 14.90 3.68
CA ARG A 30 34.36 13.47 3.85
C ARG A 30 32.87 13.26 4.14
N LEU A 31 32.15 12.73 3.16
CA LEU A 31 30.76 12.27 3.30
C LEU A 31 30.70 11.34 4.53
N LYS A 32 30.03 11.80 5.58
CA LYS A 32 29.57 10.92 6.66
C LYS A 32 28.68 9.88 6.00
N LYS A 33 29.21 8.67 5.80
CA LYS A 33 28.43 7.48 5.46
C LYS A 33 27.47 7.31 6.63
N SER A 34 26.23 7.77 6.44
CA SER A 34 25.14 7.52 7.38
C SER A 34 25.13 6.01 7.60
N LYS A 35 25.28 5.60 8.86
CA LYS A 35 24.91 4.24 9.24
C LYS A 35 23.47 4.10 8.80
N GLN A 36 23.25 3.36 7.71
CA GLN A 36 21.93 2.92 7.30
C GLN A 36 21.37 2.21 8.53
N SER A 37 20.42 2.86 9.20
CA SER A 37 19.45 2.15 9.99
C SER A 37 18.93 1.00 9.12
N PRO A 38 18.70 -0.21 9.67
CA PRO A 38 18.07 -1.27 8.90
C PRO A 38 16.81 -0.64 8.31
N ALA A 39 16.74 -0.60 6.98
CA ALA A 39 15.67 0.06 6.28
C ALA A 39 14.39 -0.61 6.75
N VAL A 40 13.61 0.07 7.60
CA VAL A 40 12.20 -0.24 7.74
C VAL A 40 11.70 -0.23 6.31
N PRO A 41 11.23 -1.36 5.74
CA PRO A 41 10.80 -1.38 4.36
C PRO A 41 9.81 -0.22 4.20
N ARG A 42 10.17 0.73 3.32
CA ARG A 42 9.50 2.04 3.19
C ARG A 42 8.01 1.90 2.88
N ASP A 43 7.58 0.69 2.53
CA ASP A 43 6.26 0.33 2.05
C ASP A 43 5.30 -0.13 3.17
N LEU A 44 5.78 -0.35 4.41
CA LEU A 44 4.91 -0.73 5.53
C LEU A 44 3.86 0.34 5.87
N GLY A 45 4.18 1.62 5.66
CA GLY A 45 3.27 2.73 5.94
C GLY A 45 2.22 2.98 4.85
N ARG A 46 2.33 2.32 3.70
CA ARG A 46 1.46 2.57 2.54
C ARG A 46 0.23 1.66 2.53
N TRP A 47 0.35 0.44 3.06
CA TRP A 47 -0.75 -0.51 3.16
C TRP A 47 -1.71 -0.11 4.27
N LYS A 48 -2.99 0.10 3.91
CA LYS A 48 -4.04 0.35 4.88
C LYS A 48 -4.61 -0.99 5.39
N PRO A 49 -5.21 -1.03 6.59
CA PRO A 49 -5.86 -2.25 7.08
C PRO A 49 -6.95 -2.76 6.12
N ALA A 50 -7.66 -1.84 5.45
CA ALA A 50 -8.64 -2.19 4.42
C ALA A 50 -7.99 -2.85 3.17
N ASP A 51 -6.77 -2.46 2.81
CA ASP A 51 -6.04 -3.07 1.69
C ASP A 51 -5.58 -4.48 2.05
N ASP A 52 -5.07 -4.69 3.27
CA ASP A 52 -4.69 -6.02 3.76
C ASP A 52 -5.89 -6.97 3.79
N LEU A 53 -7.04 -6.49 4.29
CA LEU A 53 -8.28 -7.28 4.33
C LEU A 53 -8.76 -7.64 2.91
N LEU A 54 -8.71 -6.68 1.99
CA LEU A 54 -9.09 -6.90 0.60
C LEU A 54 -8.15 -7.87 -0.09
N LEU A 55 -6.84 -7.75 0.13
CA LEU A 55 -5.83 -8.66 -0.40
C LEU A 55 -6.08 -10.09 0.08
N ILE A 56 -6.27 -10.28 1.38
CA ILE A 56 -6.54 -11.61 1.96
C ILE A 56 -7.81 -12.21 1.35
N ASN A 57 -8.93 -11.48 1.35
CA ASN A 57 -10.20 -11.99 0.82
C ASN A 57 -10.10 -12.31 -0.68
N ALA A 58 -9.42 -11.47 -1.45
CA ALA A 58 -9.27 -11.69 -2.89
C ALA A 58 -8.38 -12.90 -3.19
N VAL A 59 -7.27 -13.09 -2.46
CA VAL A 59 -6.41 -14.27 -2.63
C VAL A 59 -7.12 -15.54 -2.20
N LEU A 60 -7.89 -15.52 -1.11
CA LEU A 60 -8.67 -16.69 -0.68
C LEU A 60 -9.75 -17.09 -1.71
N GLN A 61 -10.27 -16.12 -2.47
CA GLN A 61 -11.28 -16.35 -3.49
C GLN A 61 -10.71 -16.84 -4.84
N THR A 62 -9.55 -16.32 -5.25
CA THR A 62 -9.00 -16.61 -6.59
C THR A 62 -7.85 -17.60 -6.56
N ASN A 63 -7.14 -17.70 -5.45
CA ASN A 63 -5.85 -18.38 -5.33
C ASN A 63 -4.83 -17.96 -6.42
N ASP A 64 -4.92 -16.71 -6.89
CA ASP A 64 -4.04 -16.16 -7.94
C ASP A 64 -3.78 -14.67 -7.73
N LEU A 65 -2.53 -14.32 -7.45
CA LEU A 65 -2.09 -12.94 -7.23
C LEU A 65 -2.13 -12.10 -8.51
N THR A 66 -2.04 -12.72 -9.70
CA THR A 66 -2.16 -11.99 -10.97
C THR A 66 -3.58 -11.47 -11.15
N SER A 67 -4.58 -12.35 -10.95
CA SER A 67 -5.99 -11.97 -10.93
C SER A 67 -6.29 -10.89 -9.88
N VAL A 68 -5.68 -10.97 -8.70
CA VAL A 68 -5.80 -9.93 -7.67
C VAL A 68 -5.24 -8.59 -8.17
N HIS A 69 -4.02 -8.58 -8.74
CA HIS A 69 -3.41 -7.36 -9.25
C HIS A 69 -4.24 -6.67 -10.35
N LEU A 70 -4.84 -7.45 -11.24
CA LEU A 70 -5.63 -6.93 -12.36
C LEU A 70 -7.06 -6.56 -11.96
N GLY A 71 -7.67 -7.33 -11.05
CA GLY A 71 -9.08 -7.23 -10.71
C GLY A 71 -9.39 -6.36 -9.48
N VAL A 72 -8.41 -6.06 -8.63
CA VAL A 72 -8.64 -5.37 -7.35
C VAL A 72 -8.17 -3.92 -7.41
N LYS A 73 -9.04 -3.00 -6.95
CA LYS A 73 -8.71 -1.59 -6.75
C LYS A 73 -8.42 -1.30 -5.28
N PHE A 74 -7.14 -1.36 -4.93
CA PHE A 74 -6.63 -0.94 -3.62
C PHE A 74 -6.69 0.58 -3.43
N SER A 75 -6.38 1.05 -2.21
CA SER A 75 -6.34 2.47 -1.87
C SER A 75 -5.33 3.28 -2.68
N CYS A 76 -4.31 2.62 -3.26
CA CYS A 76 -3.38 3.19 -4.22
C CYS A 76 -2.88 2.10 -5.18
N ARG A 77 -2.18 2.50 -6.25
CA ARG A 77 -1.74 1.57 -7.30
C ARG A 77 -0.51 0.78 -6.87
N PHE A 78 -0.68 -0.49 -6.52
CA PHE A 78 0.44 -1.41 -6.30
C PHE A 78 0.80 -2.18 -7.58
N THR A 79 2.10 -2.42 -7.76
CA THR A 79 2.62 -3.35 -8.74
C THR A 79 2.38 -4.80 -8.28
N LEU A 80 2.39 -5.75 -9.22
CA LEU A 80 2.29 -7.17 -8.90
C LEU A 80 3.35 -7.61 -7.88
N ARG A 81 4.59 -7.09 -8.01
CA ARG A 81 5.68 -7.38 -7.09
C ARG A 81 5.39 -6.91 -5.66
N GLU A 82 4.89 -5.68 -5.49
CA GLU A 82 4.51 -5.16 -4.17
C GLU A 82 3.38 -5.98 -3.54
N ILE A 83 2.41 -6.44 -4.34
CA ILE A 83 1.32 -7.32 -3.89
C ILE A 83 1.87 -8.67 -3.42
N GLN A 84 2.79 -9.27 -4.19
CA GLN A 84 3.47 -10.51 -3.82
C GLN A 84 4.24 -10.35 -2.52
N GLU A 85 5.11 -9.34 -2.43
CA GLU A 85 5.91 -9.04 -1.24
C GLU A 85 5.01 -8.82 -0.01
N ARG A 86 3.87 -8.12 -0.17
CA ARG A 86 2.91 -7.94 0.92
C ARG A 86 2.25 -9.24 1.34
N TRP A 87 1.81 -10.07 0.39
CA TRP A 87 1.22 -11.37 0.68
C TRP A 87 2.20 -12.28 1.43
N TYR A 88 3.46 -12.35 0.98
CA TYR A 88 4.52 -13.08 1.68
C TYR A 88 4.74 -12.54 3.10
N ALA A 89 4.77 -11.22 3.27
CA ALA A 89 4.91 -10.61 4.59
C ALA A 89 3.74 -10.94 5.54
N LEU A 90 2.50 -10.93 5.04
CA LEU A 90 1.31 -11.29 5.83
C LEU A 90 1.33 -12.76 6.29
N LEU A 91 1.93 -13.65 5.51
CA LEU A 91 2.02 -15.08 5.82
C LEU A 91 3.21 -15.44 6.71
N TYR A 92 4.38 -14.83 6.47
CA TYR A 92 5.65 -15.33 7.02
C TYR A 92 6.36 -14.36 7.98
N ASP A 93 6.04 -13.06 7.96
CA ASP A 93 6.57 -12.12 8.95
C ASP A 93 5.62 -12.08 10.16
N PRO A 94 6.00 -12.65 11.33
CA PRO A 94 5.11 -12.74 12.47
C PRO A 94 4.75 -11.37 13.08
N VAL A 95 5.59 -10.34 12.88
CA VAL A 95 5.32 -8.99 13.36
C VAL A 95 4.28 -8.33 12.47
N ILE A 96 4.49 -8.38 11.15
CA ILE A 96 3.55 -7.80 10.17
C ILE A 96 2.19 -8.51 10.27
N CYS A 97 2.18 -9.84 10.32
CA CYS A 97 0.96 -10.64 10.48
C CYS A 97 0.16 -10.18 11.71
N LYS A 98 0.80 -10.12 12.88
CA LYS A 98 0.14 -9.72 14.14
C LYS A 98 -0.42 -8.30 14.07
N LEU A 99 0.36 -7.33 13.56
CA LEU A 99 -0.07 -5.94 13.46
C LEU A 99 -1.22 -5.77 12.46
N ALA A 100 -1.15 -6.39 11.29
CA ALA A 100 -2.21 -6.36 10.29
C ALA A 100 -3.51 -6.97 10.84
N CYS A 101 -3.44 -8.14 11.49
CA CYS A 101 -4.60 -8.77 12.12
C CYS A 101 -5.23 -7.90 13.22
N GLN A 102 -4.44 -7.17 14.00
CA GLN A 102 -4.96 -6.22 14.99
C GLN A 102 -5.65 -5.04 14.30
N ALA A 103 -5.01 -4.44 13.30
CA ALA A 103 -5.53 -3.28 12.60
C ALA A 103 -6.82 -3.61 11.80
N MET A 104 -6.87 -4.76 11.12
CA MET A 104 -8.07 -5.21 10.40
C MET A 104 -9.26 -5.44 11.35
N ARG A 105 -9.03 -6.01 12.55
CA ARG A 105 -10.08 -6.20 13.57
C ARG A 105 -10.60 -4.89 14.14
N SER A 106 -9.84 -3.81 14.03
CA SER A 106 -10.25 -2.48 14.48
C SER A 106 -11.02 -1.67 13.42
N LEU A 107 -11.21 -2.22 12.21
CA LEU A 107 -11.97 -1.55 11.16
C LEU A 107 -13.44 -1.40 11.56
N HIS A 108 -14.03 -0.25 11.21
CA HIS A 108 -15.46 -0.03 11.36
C HIS A 108 -16.25 -1.05 10.51
N PRO A 109 -17.39 -1.59 10.98
CA PRO A 109 -18.18 -2.56 10.22
C PRO A 109 -18.54 -2.11 8.80
N GLU A 110 -18.80 -0.81 8.61
CA GLU A 110 -19.06 -0.24 7.29
C GLU A 110 -17.85 -0.36 6.34
N ALA A 111 -16.64 -0.14 6.86
CA ALA A 111 -15.42 -0.29 6.07
C ALA A 111 -15.19 -1.76 5.69
N VAL A 112 -15.51 -2.70 6.60
CA VAL A 112 -15.46 -4.14 6.31
C VAL A 112 -16.46 -4.49 5.22
N ALA A 113 -17.71 -4.05 5.32
CA ALA A 113 -18.73 -4.28 4.28
C ALA A 113 -18.32 -3.69 2.92
N ALA A 114 -17.71 -2.49 2.92
CA ALA A 114 -17.20 -1.86 1.71
C ALA A 114 -15.99 -2.59 1.08
N VAL A 115 -15.18 -3.28 1.88
CA VAL A 115 -14.12 -4.17 1.38
C VAL A 115 -14.72 -5.44 0.81
N GLN A 116 -15.64 -6.06 1.56
CA GLN A 116 -16.30 -7.31 1.18
C GLN A 116 -17.09 -7.20 -0.14
N SER A 117 -17.72 -6.06 -0.41
CA SER A 117 -18.43 -5.82 -1.68
C SER A 117 -17.51 -5.75 -2.91
N LYS A 118 -16.20 -5.53 -2.72
CA LYS A 118 -15.19 -5.45 -3.78
C LYS A 118 -14.44 -6.77 -4.01
N VAL A 119 -14.74 -7.80 -3.22
CA VAL A 119 -14.07 -9.09 -3.31
C VAL A 119 -14.41 -9.75 -4.66
N LEU A 120 -13.37 -10.28 -5.31
CA LEU A 120 -13.48 -10.94 -6.62
C LEU A 120 -14.40 -12.18 -6.55
N PHE A 121 -15.08 -12.45 -7.66
CA PHE A 121 -15.84 -13.68 -7.84
C PHE A 121 -14.87 -14.86 -7.98
N SER A 122 -15.14 -15.95 -7.28
CA SER A 122 -14.40 -17.20 -7.43
C SER A 122 -14.83 -17.90 -8.72
N LYS A 123 -13.98 -18.81 -9.23
CA LYS A 123 -14.33 -19.62 -10.40
C LYS A 123 -15.60 -20.44 -10.18
N ALA A 124 -15.86 -20.90 -8.96
CA ALA A 124 -17.06 -21.65 -8.62
C ALA A 124 -18.31 -20.77 -8.67
N GLU A 125 -18.23 -19.53 -8.16
CA GLU A 125 -19.32 -18.55 -8.28
C GLU A 125 -19.63 -18.25 -9.75
N GLU A 126 -18.58 -18.02 -10.57
CA GLU A 126 -18.74 -17.75 -12.00
C GLU A 126 -19.34 -18.95 -12.75
N GLN A 127 -18.95 -20.18 -12.41
CA GLN A 127 -19.54 -21.38 -13.00
C GLN A 127 -21.05 -21.52 -12.75
N LEU A 128 -21.55 -21.04 -11.61
CA LEU A 128 -22.99 -21.00 -11.36
C LEU A 128 -23.66 -19.89 -12.16
N LEU A 129 -23.03 -18.72 -12.25
CA LEU A 129 -23.57 -17.58 -13.01
C LEU A 129 -23.63 -17.85 -14.52
N THR A 130 -22.63 -18.54 -15.09
CA THR A 130 -22.59 -18.87 -16.52
C THR A 130 -23.69 -19.83 -16.96
N ARG A 131 -24.31 -20.57 -16.02
CA ARG A 131 -25.45 -21.47 -16.28
C ARG A 131 -26.80 -20.76 -16.28
N VAL A 132 -26.86 -19.50 -15.83
CA VAL A 132 -28.09 -18.71 -15.85
C VAL A 132 -28.34 -18.26 -17.30
N PRO A 133 -29.45 -18.68 -17.93
CA PRO A 133 -29.70 -18.43 -19.35
C PRO A 133 -29.84 -16.93 -19.65
N SER A 134 -29.42 -16.53 -20.85
CA SER A 134 -29.56 -15.15 -21.37
C SER A 134 -31.00 -14.80 -21.77
N THR A 135 -31.80 -15.81 -22.11
CA THR A 135 -33.17 -15.68 -22.62
C THR A 135 -34.11 -16.68 -21.94
N PRO A 136 -35.26 -16.24 -21.38
CA PRO A 136 -35.66 -14.85 -21.18
C PRO A 136 -34.73 -14.12 -20.19
N GLN A 137 -34.78 -12.79 -20.17
CA GLN A 137 -33.92 -12.01 -19.28
C GLN A 137 -34.21 -12.38 -17.80
N PRO A 138 -33.20 -12.83 -17.03
CA PRO A 138 -33.40 -13.25 -15.65
C PRO A 138 -33.81 -12.07 -14.76
N SER A 139 -34.77 -12.31 -13.88
CA SER A 139 -35.23 -11.35 -12.88
C SER A 139 -34.24 -11.26 -11.71
N LEU A 140 -34.40 -10.26 -10.85
CA LEU A 140 -33.60 -10.18 -9.62
C LEU A 140 -33.83 -11.38 -8.69
N GLU A 141 -35.06 -11.91 -8.67
CA GLU A 141 -35.46 -13.10 -7.91
C GLU A 141 -34.67 -14.34 -8.33
N THR A 142 -34.35 -14.48 -9.62
CA THR A 142 -33.49 -15.57 -10.11
C THR A 142 -32.13 -15.61 -9.40
N PHE A 143 -31.52 -14.44 -9.18
CA PHE A 143 -30.24 -14.34 -8.48
C PHE A 143 -30.37 -14.46 -6.96
N GLN A 144 -31.52 -14.08 -6.39
CA GLN A 144 -31.82 -14.32 -4.99
C GLN A 144 -31.94 -15.81 -4.70
N ASP A 145 -32.71 -16.53 -5.52
CA ASP A 145 -32.81 -17.98 -5.47
C ASP A 145 -31.46 -18.66 -5.63
N LEU A 146 -30.63 -18.18 -6.56
CA LEU A 146 -29.30 -18.75 -6.79
C LEU A 146 -28.40 -18.65 -5.55
N LEU A 147 -28.45 -17.53 -4.84
CA LEU A 147 -27.72 -17.36 -3.56
C LEU A 147 -28.24 -18.32 -2.49
N LEU A 148 -29.56 -18.46 -2.37
CA LEU A 148 -30.18 -19.33 -1.35
C LEU A 148 -29.91 -20.82 -1.60
N ARG A 149 -29.78 -21.23 -2.86
CA ARG A 149 -29.51 -22.63 -3.24
C ARG A 149 -28.04 -23.04 -3.05
N HIS A 150 -27.11 -22.09 -3.08
CA HIS A 150 -25.67 -22.35 -3.02
C HIS A 150 -24.93 -21.45 -2.01
N PRO A 151 -25.37 -21.38 -0.74
CA PRO A 151 -24.77 -20.52 0.28
C PRO A 151 -23.30 -20.85 0.57
N GLU A 152 -22.86 -22.07 0.31
CA GLU A 152 -21.48 -22.53 0.49
C GLU A 152 -20.53 -22.11 -0.65
N VAL A 153 -21.08 -21.78 -1.83
CA VAL A 153 -20.29 -21.40 -3.01
C VAL A 153 -20.11 -19.89 -3.07
N PHE A 154 -21.16 -19.13 -2.76
CA PHE A 154 -21.11 -17.68 -2.84
C PHE A 154 -20.42 -17.06 -1.63
N TYR A 155 -19.64 -16.02 -1.90
CA TYR A 155 -19.02 -15.25 -0.83
C TYR A 155 -20.10 -14.63 0.08
N PRO A 156 -19.98 -14.67 1.44
CA PRO A 156 -21.10 -14.33 2.33
C PRO A 156 -21.70 -12.93 2.17
N SER A 157 -20.95 -11.96 1.62
CA SER A 157 -21.44 -10.60 1.39
C SER A 157 -22.05 -10.39 0.00
N ARG A 158 -22.25 -11.44 -0.79
CA ARG A 158 -22.87 -11.34 -2.11
C ARG A 158 -24.34 -10.94 -1.97
N THR A 159 -24.77 -10.11 -2.91
CA THR A 159 -26.16 -9.68 -3.01
C THR A 159 -26.74 -10.09 -4.36
N PRO A 160 -28.07 -10.28 -4.48
CA PRO A 160 -28.69 -10.58 -5.76
C PRO A 160 -28.32 -9.55 -6.84
N LYS A 161 -28.17 -8.28 -6.43
CA LYS A 161 -27.78 -7.21 -7.34
C LYS A 161 -26.33 -7.34 -7.81
N ALA A 162 -25.41 -7.73 -6.93
CA ALA A 162 -24.01 -7.96 -7.31
C ALA A 162 -23.89 -9.12 -8.31
N LEU A 163 -24.62 -10.20 -8.08
CA LEU A 163 -24.67 -11.34 -9.01
C LEU A 163 -25.24 -10.92 -10.38
N GLN A 164 -26.35 -10.18 -10.38
CA GLN A 164 -26.95 -9.67 -11.61
C GLN A 164 -25.98 -8.78 -12.40
N LEU A 165 -25.25 -7.88 -11.74
CA LEU A 165 -24.26 -7.02 -12.38
C LEU A 165 -23.11 -7.84 -12.97
N HIS A 166 -22.60 -8.84 -12.23
CA HIS A 166 -21.55 -9.72 -12.73
C HIS A 166 -22.02 -10.56 -13.91
N TRP A 167 -23.22 -11.13 -13.83
CA TRP A 167 -23.84 -11.87 -14.93
C TRP A 167 -24.02 -11.00 -16.18
N GLN A 168 -24.40 -9.72 -16.03
CA GLN A 168 -24.48 -8.79 -17.17
C GLN A 168 -23.13 -8.60 -17.84
N LEU A 169 -22.03 -8.53 -17.07
CA LEU A 169 -20.67 -8.48 -17.61
C LEU A 169 -20.34 -9.78 -18.35
N LEU A 170 -20.59 -10.95 -17.76
CA LEU A 170 -20.38 -12.24 -18.41
C LEU A 170 -21.14 -12.32 -19.74
N ARG A 171 -22.40 -11.86 -19.77
CA ARG A 171 -23.21 -11.78 -20.98
C ARG A 171 -22.60 -10.87 -22.04
N GLN A 172 -22.12 -9.69 -21.63
CA GLN A 172 -21.50 -8.70 -22.52
C GLN A 172 -20.22 -9.23 -23.16
N TYR A 173 -19.46 -10.06 -22.44
CA TYR A 173 -18.22 -10.67 -22.92
C TYR A 173 -18.42 -12.05 -23.56
N HIS A 174 -19.66 -12.49 -23.80
CA HIS A 174 -19.99 -13.80 -24.39
C HIS A 174 -19.42 -14.98 -23.59
N LEU A 175 -19.50 -14.90 -22.25
CA LEU A 175 -18.98 -15.91 -21.33
C LEU A 175 -20.07 -16.80 -20.73
N LEU A 176 -21.34 -16.63 -21.13
CA LEU A 176 -22.42 -17.54 -20.71
C LEU A 176 -22.42 -18.81 -21.55
N GLN A 177 -22.88 -19.93 -20.97
CA GLN A 177 -22.88 -21.23 -21.65
C GLN A 177 -23.78 -21.28 -22.88
N ASP A 178 -24.84 -20.48 -22.92
CA ASP A 178 -25.76 -20.38 -24.06
C ASP A 178 -25.28 -19.41 -25.14
N GLN A 179 -24.13 -18.75 -24.93
CA GLN A 179 -23.48 -17.84 -25.89
C GLN A 179 -22.22 -18.43 -26.54
N THR A 180 -21.72 -19.55 -26.02
CA THR A 180 -20.52 -20.28 -26.49
C THR A 180 -20.90 -21.58 -27.19
#